data_AF-A0A3B4H862-F1
#
_entry.id   AF-A0A3B4H862-F1
#
_cell.length_a   1.000
_cell.length_b   1.000
_cell.length_c   1.000
_cell.angle_alpha   90.00
_cell.angle_beta   90.00
_cell.angle_gamma   90.00
#
_symmetry.space_group_name_H-M   'P 1'
#
loop_
_entity.id
_entity.type
_entity.pdbx_description
1 polymer ?
#
loop_
_entity_poly.entity_id
_entity_poly.type
_entity_poly.pdbx_seq_one_letter_code
_entity_poly.pdbx_strand_id
1 'polypeptide(L)'
;DGDNVTLPCKNVINNHHNCDTTTWLFTDSRGTPAVELVNLGQIKEKANSDRLSVTAECSLVIKKVTAEDVGHYTCRQFRGNPGKQQGPDAVVYLSVV
;
A
#
# COMPACT_ATOMS: atom_id res chain seq x y z
N ASP A 1 -23.16 1.76 -0.92
CA ASP A 1 -21.96 0.95 -0.65
C ASP A 1 -20.92 1.20 -1.72
N GLY A 2 -19.64 1.22 -1.34
CA GLY A 2 -18.52 1.33 -2.26
C GLY A 2 -17.89 -0.04 -2.52
N ASP A 3 -17.24 -0.20 -3.67
CA ASP A 3 -16.58 -1.45 -4.05
C ASP A 3 -15.31 -1.69 -3.23
N ASN A 4 -14.87 -2.95 -3.20
CA ASN A 4 -13.58 -3.33 -2.64
C ASN A 4 -12.58 -3.47 -3.79
N VAL A 5 -11.37 -2.94 -3.61
CA VAL A 5 -10.30 -3.03 -4.61
C VAL A 5 -9.06 -3.68 -4.01
N THR A 6 -8.26 -4.32 -4.86
CA THR A 6 -6.96 -4.87 -4.51
C THR A 6 -5.90 -4.27 -5.42
N LEU A 7 -4.95 -3.55 -4.83
CA LEU A 7 -3.87 -2.86 -5.50
C LEU A 7 -2.60 -3.72 -5.48
N PRO A 8 -2.11 -4.22 -6.62
CA PRO A 8 -1.00 -5.16 -6.65
C PRO A 8 0.33 -4.47 -6.33
N CYS A 9 1.12 -5.07 -5.44
CA CYS A 9 2.54 -4.73 -5.33
C CYS A 9 3.32 -5.59 -6.33
N LYS A 10 3.75 -5.03 -7.48
CA LYS A 10 4.34 -5.83 -8.58
C LYS A 10 5.79 -6.29 -8.34
N ASN A 11 6.49 -5.73 -7.35
CA ASN A 11 7.93 -5.94 -7.12
C ASN A 11 8.22 -6.68 -5.80
N VAL A 12 7.32 -7.54 -5.32
CA VAL A 12 7.48 -8.23 -4.02
C VAL A 12 8.78 -9.03 -3.99
N ILE A 13 9.51 -8.92 -2.86
CA ILE A 13 10.70 -9.73 -2.64
C ILE A 13 10.27 -11.17 -2.41
N ASN A 14 10.60 -12.05 -3.36
CA ASN A 14 10.38 -13.49 -3.24
C ASN A 14 10.97 -14.03 -1.92
N ASN A 15 10.24 -14.91 -1.25
CA ASN A 15 10.54 -15.55 0.04
C ASN A 15 10.24 -14.75 1.34
N HIS A 16 9.61 -13.58 1.28
CA HIS A 16 9.03 -12.93 2.48
C HIS A 16 7.50 -13.10 2.50
N HIS A 17 7.04 -14.21 3.07
CA HIS A 17 5.63 -14.61 3.09
C HIS A 17 4.73 -13.77 4.03
N ASN A 18 5.30 -12.85 4.79
CA ASN A 18 4.63 -12.04 5.81
C ASN A 18 4.61 -10.54 5.47
N CYS A 19 5.08 -10.14 4.28
CA CYS A 19 5.12 -8.75 3.85
C CYS A 19 5.88 -7.80 4.79
N ASP A 20 6.75 -8.33 5.66
CA ASP A 20 7.57 -7.56 6.60
C ASP A 20 8.61 -6.66 5.93
N THR A 21 8.72 -6.75 4.60
CA THR A 21 9.52 -5.88 3.75
C THR A 21 8.71 -4.78 3.07
N THR A 22 7.38 -4.80 3.19
CA THR A 22 6.47 -4.01 2.36
C THR A 22 5.95 -2.77 3.08
N THR A 23 6.13 -1.61 2.46
CA THR A 23 5.53 -0.34 2.88
C THR A 23 4.61 0.19 1.79
N TRP A 24 3.40 0.64 2.17
CA TRP A 24 2.47 1.32 1.27
C TRP A 24 2.34 2.78 1.66
N LEU A 25 2.53 3.67 0.69
CA LEU A 25 2.34 5.10 0.80
C LEU A 25 1.14 5.53 -0.05
N PHE A 26 0.38 6.51 0.42
CA PHE A 26 -0.72 7.13 -0.31
C PHE A 26 -0.47 8.61 -0.49
N THR A 27 -0.69 9.09 -1.70
CA THR A 27 -0.70 10.51 -2.05
C THR A 27 -2.01 10.81 -2.74
N ASP A 28 -2.81 11.69 -2.16
CA ASP A 28 -4.09 12.06 -2.75
C ASP A 28 -3.90 12.79 -4.09
N SER A 29 -4.98 12.88 -4.86
CA SER A 29 -4.97 13.57 -6.16
C SER A 29 -4.65 15.07 -6.08
N ARG A 30 -4.69 15.67 -4.88
CA ARG A 30 -4.42 17.08 -4.61
C ARG A 30 -2.94 17.37 -4.35
N GLY A 31 -2.09 16.34 -4.32
CA GLY A 31 -0.64 16.49 -4.15
C GLY A 31 -0.21 16.76 -2.70
N THR A 32 -0.98 16.29 -1.72
CA THR A 32 -0.57 16.36 -0.30
C THR A 32 0.66 15.48 -0.01
N PRO A 33 1.40 15.73 1.09
CA PRO A 33 2.50 14.86 1.50
C PRO A 33 2.04 13.40 1.64
N ALA A 34 2.87 12.48 1.16
CA ALA A 34 2.55 11.06 1.20
C ALA A 34 2.33 10.58 2.65
N VAL A 35 1.24 9.86 2.87
CA VAL A 35 0.91 9.22 4.15
C VAL A 35 1.25 7.74 4.09
N GLU A 36 1.81 7.21 5.17
CA GLU A 36 2.11 5.79 5.27
C GLU A 36 0.88 5.02 5.76
N LEU A 37 0.37 4.12 4.91
CA LEU A 37 -0.78 3.27 5.22
C LEU A 37 -0.34 1.95 5.87
N VAL A 38 0.74 1.38 5.35
CA VAL A 38 1.34 0.12 5.82
C VAL A 38 2.83 0.33 5.99
N ASN A 39 3.39 -0.09 7.11
CA ASN A 39 4.82 -0.06 7.40
C ASN A 39 5.29 -1.49 7.67
N LEU A 40 6.18 -2.00 6.82
CA LEU A 40 6.76 -3.34 6.99
C LEU A 40 5.68 -4.41 7.28
N GLY A 41 4.62 -4.40 6.47
CA GLY A 41 3.49 -5.34 6.59
C GLY A 41 2.44 -4.98 7.63
N GLN A 42 2.69 -3.99 8.50
CA GLN A 42 1.77 -3.57 9.56
C GLN A 42 0.95 -2.36 9.14
N ILE A 43 -0.38 -2.45 9.25
CA ILE A 43 -1.28 -1.32 8.99
C ILE A 43 -1.10 -0.28 10.09
N LYS A 44 -0.91 0.98 9.70
CA LYS A 44 -0.82 2.10 10.65
C LYS A 44 -2.20 2.39 11.22
N GLU A 45 -2.32 2.47 12.55
CA GLU A 45 -3.62 2.70 13.23
C GLU A 45 -4.36 3.95 12.73
N LYS A 46 -3.62 4.99 12.34
CA LYS A 46 -4.18 6.25 11.83
C LYS A 46 -4.69 6.15 10.38
N ALA A 47 -4.48 5.05 9.68
CA ALA A 47 -4.77 4.87 8.26
C ALA A 47 -6.18 4.34 7.95
N ASN A 48 -7.18 4.55 8.82
CA ASN A 48 -8.53 3.98 8.63
C ASN A 48 -8.47 2.43 8.59
N SER A 49 -7.86 1.84 9.62
CA SER A 49 -7.47 0.42 9.71
C SER A 49 -8.59 -0.58 9.38
N ASP A 50 -9.85 -0.26 9.70
CA ASP A 50 -10.96 -1.20 9.51
C ASP A 50 -11.28 -1.49 8.03
N ARG A 51 -10.89 -0.57 7.13
CA ARG A 51 -11.09 -0.71 5.68
C ARG A 51 -9.88 -1.30 4.96
N LEU A 52 -8.69 -1.24 5.57
CA LEU A 52 -7.44 -1.67 4.94
C LEU A 52 -7.09 -3.11 5.34
N SER A 53 -6.51 -3.86 4.41
CA SER A 53 -5.84 -5.12 4.71
C SER A 53 -4.71 -5.39 3.72
N VAL A 54 -3.77 -6.26 4.06
CA VAL A 54 -2.68 -6.68 3.18
C VAL A 54 -2.84 -8.16 2.90
N THR A 55 -2.76 -8.53 1.63
CA THR A 55 -2.81 -9.93 1.16
C THR A 55 -1.50 -10.67 1.44
N ALA A 56 -1.49 -12.00 1.28
CA ALA A 56 -0.26 -12.80 1.37
C ALA A 56 0.78 -12.41 0.30
N GLU A 57 0.31 -11.88 -0.84
CA GLU A 57 1.13 -11.36 -1.94
C GLU A 57 1.44 -9.86 -1.76
N CYS A 58 1.30 -9.32 -0.56
CA CYS A 58 1.66 -7.93 -0.21
C CYS A 58 0.91 -6.84 -0.98
N SER A 59 -0.17 -7.22 -1.65
CA SER A 59 -1.11 -6.31 -2.30
C SER A 59 -2.00 -5.65 -1.26
N LEU A 60 -2.29 -4.36 -1.44
CA LEU A 60 -3.14 -3.58 -0.54
C LEU A 60 -4.60 -3.74 -0.92
N VAL A 61 -5.44 -4.10 0.05
CA VAL A 61 -6.89 -4.17 -0.11
C VAL A 61 -7.52 -2.95 0.55
N ILE A 62 -8.42 -2.30 -0.16
CA ILE A 62 -9.21 -1.18 0.34
C ILE A 62 -10.68 -1.56 0.23
N LYS A 63 -11.38 -1.62 1.37
CA LYS A 63 -12.80 -1.93 1.43
C LYS A 63 -13.64 -0.66 1.39
N LYS A 64 -14.82 -0.73 0.77
CA LYS A 64 -15.78 0.39 0.69
C LYS A 64 -15.10 1.67 0.18
N VAL A 65 -14.53 1.60 -1.02
CA VAL A 65 -13.83 2.72 -1.66
C VAL A 65 -14.73 3.94 -1.76
N THR A 66 -14.19 5.12 -1.47
CA THR A 66 -14.85 6.42 -1.62
C THR A 66 -14.04 7.34 -2.52
N ALA A 67 -14.59 8.51 -2.86
CA ALA A 67 -13.87 9.53 -3.64
C ALA A 67 -12.60 10.05 -2.93
N GLU A 68 -12.50 9.89 -1.61
CA GLU A 68 -11.30 10.28 -0.84
C GLU A 68 -10.13 9.32 -1.03
N ASP A 69 -10.41 8.08 -1.46
CA ASP A 69 -9.38 7.08 -1.76
C ASP A 69 -8.77 7.29 -3.17
N VAL A 70 -9.23 8.28 -3.95
CA VAL A 70 -8.66 8.58 -5.27
C VAL A 70 -7.28 9.20 -5.13
N GLY A 71 -6.28 8.56 -5.75
CA GLY A 71 -4.90 9.02 -5.69
C GLY A 71 -3.87 7.96 -6.08
N HIS A 72 -2.61 8.27 -5.78
CA HIS A 72 -1.48 7.38 -6.03
C HIS A 72 -1.18 6.53 -4.80
N TYR A 73 -1.05 5.23 -5.02
CA TYR A 73 -0.61 4.26 -4.04
C TYR A 73 0.73 3.69 -4.45
N THR A 74 1.72 3.85 -3.58
CA THR A 74 3.11 3.49 -3.85
C THR A 74 3.53 2.36 -2.93
N CYS A 75 3.81 1.19 -3.50
CA CYS A 75 4.42 0.07 -2.80
C CYS A 75 5.94 0.17 -2.85
N ARG A 76 6.59 0.07 -1.68
CA ARG A 76 8.04 0.01 -1.51
C ARG A 76 8.45 -1.29 -0.83
N GLN A 77 9.59 -1.82 -1.23
CA GLN A 77 10.15 -3.06 -0.70
C GLN A 77 11.49 -2.77 -0.05
N PHE A 78 11.73 -3.30 1.14
CA PHE A 78 12.97 -3.11 1.91
C PHE A 78 13.62 -4.45 2.22
N ARG A 79 14.96 -4.51 2.21
CA ARG A 79 15.71 -5.72 2.59
C ARG A 79 16.92 -5.38 3.45
N GLY A 80 17.22 -6.27 4.39
CA GLY A 80 18.40 -6.20 5.25
C GLY A 80 18.14 -5.50 6.59
N ASN A 81 19.20 -5.36 7.40
CA ASN A 81 19.15 -4.68 8.69
C ASN A 81 20.41 -3.77 8.85
N PRO A 82 20.28 -2.43 8.78
CA PRO A 82 19.04 -1.67 8.54
C PRO A 82 18.50 -1.89 7.12
N GLY A 83 17.16 -1.82 6.98
CA GLY A 83 16.47 -2.06 5.72
C GLY A 83 16.82 -1.03 4.65
N LYS A 84 17.25 -1.49 3.48
CA LYS A 84 17.44 -0.64 2.29
C LYS A 84 16.35 -0.93 1.28
N GLN A 85 15.89 0.12 0.60
CA GLN A 85 14.94 -0.05 -0.49
C GLN A 85 15.53 -0.96 -1.57
N GLN A 86 14.73 -1.91 -2.03
CA GLN A 86 15.05 -2.89 -3.05
C GLN A 86 14.20 -2.63 -4.28
N GLY A 87 14.87 -2.40 -5.41
CA GLY A 87 14.21 -2.13 -6.68
C GLY A 87 13.40 -0.82 -6.73
N PRO A 88 12.74 -0.58 -7.88
CA PRO A 88 11.90 0.59 -8.06
C PRO A 88 10.57 0.45 -7.30
N ASP A 89 9.99 1.60 -6.97
CA ASP A 89 8.63 1.70 -6.43
C ASP A 89 7.61 1.11 -7.43
N ALA A 90 6.63 0.37 -6.94
CA ALA A 90 5.45 0.00 -7.73
C ALA A 90 4.31 0.98 -7.43
N VAL A 91 3.85 1.70 -8.45
CA VAL A 91 2.85 2.77 -8.30
C VAL A 91 1.55 2.34 -8.99
N VAL A 92 0.42 2.54 -8.29
CA VAL A 92 -0.93 2.31 -8.80
C VAL A 92 -1.75 3.59 -8.60
N TYR A 93 -2.41 4.07 -9.65
CA TYR A 93 -3.38 5.17 -9.53
C TYR A 93 -4.79 4.58 -9.39
N LEU A 94 -5.47 4.92 -8.31
CA LEU A 94 -6.87 4.54 -8.09
C LEU A 94 -7.78 5.69 -8.50
N SER A 95 -8.75 5.39 -9.37
CA SER A 95 -9.80 6.31 -9.80
C SER A 95 -11.18 5.68 -9.61
N VAL A 96 -12.19 6.52 -9.39
CA VAL A 96 -13.60 6.14 -9.49
C VAL A 96 -14.07 6.34 -10.93
N VAL A 97 -14.86 5.41 -11.47
CA VAL A 97 -15.38 5.43 -12.86
C VAL A 97 -16.86 5.76 -12.84
#